data_AF-A0AAD8J453-F1
#
_entry.id   AF-A0AAD8J453-F1
#
_cell.length_a   1.000
_cell.length_b   1.000
_cell.length_c   1.000
_cell.angle_alpha   90.00
_cell.angle_beta   90.00
_cell.angle_gamma   90.00
#
_symmetry.space_group_name_H-M   'P 1'
#
loop_
_entity.id
_entity.type
_entity.pdbx_description
1 polymer ?
#
loop_
_entity_poly.entity_id
_entity_poly.type
_entity_poly.pdbx_seq_one_letter_code
_entity_poly.pdbx_strand_id
1 'polypeptide(L)'
;MLMQLPGMLDWFGWCTWDAFYHAVSPQGIRDGLKSLSEGGTPPRFLLIDDGWQSTSNEYQKEGEPFVEGTQFGGRLVSIEENNKFRKPGNEAAGNPPSGLKDFVSEIKKSYGLKYVYVWHALMGYWGGLNPTVPGTEKYNPKLTIPVQSPGNLANKRDGSMDSMESYGVGVIDPSKIVEFYDDLHSYLVSQNVDGVKVDVQNILETVATGLGGRVALTRQFQQALEKSIAKNFQDNSIICCMGQSTDSMYHSKRSAITRVSDDYYPKNATTQTLHIAAVAYNSILFGEVVVPDWDMFYSKHDAAEFHAVARAVGGCGVYVSDKPGQHDFTVLRKLVLPDGAVLRARYPGRPTRDCLFSDPVTDGQSLLKIWNLNKHAGVIGIFNCQGAGSWPCLDRINAVEGETSSYELSGQISPSDIEYLEEEVSGKSWTGGDYAVFSFSSGSLSQLSKHDTFAITLKTLECDVFTVSPIKTYKQSVKFAPIGLINMYNSGGAVEAVEVVDVEGSAGSSSGIKIKGKGASGCFGAFSDPKPKLCLVNFTQQDFEYNTEDHFFRVTIPSDANSWEITLCY
;
A
#
# COMPACT_ATOMS: atom_id res chain seq x y z
N MET A 1 11.47 -14.65 -15.35
CA MET A 1 10.70 -15.36 -14.30
C MET A 1 9.92 -14.25 -13.59
N LEU A 2 8.59 -14.23 -13.69
CA LEU A 2 7.78 -13.22 -12.99
C LEU A 2 7.99 -13.39 -11.48
N MET A 3 8.23 -12.31 -10.74
CA MET A 3 8.37 -12.38 -9.29
C MET A 3 7.06 -12.83 -8.66
N GLN A 4 7.15 -13.72 -7.66
CA GLN A 4 5.99 -14.08 -6.85
C GLN A 4 5.54 -12.85 -6.06
N LEU A 5 4.29 -12.44 -6.27
CA LEU A 5 3.67 -11.36 -5.52
C LEU A 5 3.30 -11.88 -4.12
N PRO A 6 3.69 -11.18 -3.04
CA PRO A 6 3.37 -11.62 -1.70
C PRO A 6 1.86 -11.46 -1.42
N GLY A 7 1.27 -12.48 -0.82
CA GLY A 7 -0.17 -12.57 -0.60
C GLY A 7 -0.72 -11.50 0.35
N MET A 8 0.14 -10.83 1.13
CA MET A 8 -0.26 -9.70 1.99
C MET A 8 -0.85 -8.53 1.19
N LEU A 9 -0.50 -8.37 -0.10
CA LEU A 9 -0.94 -7.26 -0.95
C LEU A 9 -2.47 -7.20 -1.12
N ASP A 10 -3.15 -8.34 -0.99
CA ASP A 10 -4.60 -8.41 -1.17
C ASP A 10 -5.39 -8.19 0.14
N TRP A 11 -4.70 -7.84 1.22
CA TRP A 11 -5.27 -7.67 2.54
C TRP A 11 -5.02 -6.29 3.11
N PHE A 12 -6.06 -5.73 3.73
CA PHE A 12 -5.94 -4.52 4.51
C PHE A 12 -5.01 -4.75 5.71
N GLY A 13 -4.12 -3.80 5.96
CA GLY A 13 -3.19 -3.87 7.07
C GLY A 13 -3.19 -2.70 8.02
N TRP A 14 -2.42 -2.86 9.09
CA TRP A 14 -2.14 -1.82 10.07
C TRP A 14 -0.65 -1.83 10.42
N CYS A 15 -0.02 -0.66 10.38
CA CYS A 15 1.37 -0.43 10.78
C CYS A 15 1.41 0.28 12.13
N THR A 16 2.20 -0.22 13.07
CA THR A 16 2.25 0.33 14.43
C THR A 16 3.07 1.61 14.57
N TRP A 17 3.74 2.07 13.51
CA TRP A 17 4.72 3.18 13.56
C TRP A 17 4.10 4.47 14.11
N ASP A 18 3.21 5.14 13.39
CA ASP A 18 2.68 6.41 13.89
C ASP A 18 1.74 6.26 15.11
N ALA A 19 1.19 5.05 15.30
CA ALA A 19 0.34 4.74 16.43
C ALA A 19 1.11 4.83 17.76
N PHE A 20 2.35 4.33 17.80
CA PHE A 20 3.12 4.20 19.04
C PHE A 20 4.57 4.67 18.97
N TYR A 21 5.14 4.80 17.77
CA TYR A 21 6.57 4.85 17.51
C TYR A 21 7.26 3.74 18.34
N HIS A 22 8.37 4.06 19.00
CA HIS A 22 9.10 3.15 19.87
C HIS A 22 8.31 2.60 21.07
N ALA A 23 7.14 3.18 21.41
CA ALA A 23 6.31 2.76 22.54
C ALA A 23 5.39 1.56 22.23
N VAL A 24 5.51 0.93 21.05
CA VAL A 24 4.71 -0.24 20.68
C VAL A 24 4.74 -1.33 21.77
N SER A 25 3.57 -1.91 22.08
CA SER A 25 3.43 -2.93 23.12
C SER A 25 2.36 -3.96 22.75
N PRO A 26 2.41 -5.17 23.34
CA PRO A 26 1.36 -6.17 23.13
C PRO A 26 -0.05 -5.67 23.44
N GLN A 27 -0.22 -4.82 24.47
CA GLN A 27 -1.54 -4.27 24.80
C GLN A 27 -2.01 -3.27 23.74
N GLY A 28 -1.14 -2.32 23.35
CA GLY A 28 -1.48 -1.35 22.31
C GLY A 28 -1.84 -2.00 20.98
N ILE A 29 -1.15 -3.08 20.60
CA ILE A 29 -1.48 -3.85 19.40
C ILE A 29 -2.86 -4.50 19.51
N ARG A 30 -3.19 -5.14 20.65
CA ARG A 30 -4.54 -5.72 20.86
C ARG A 30 -5.64 -4.66 20.77
N ASP A 31 -5.40 -3.49 21.35
CA ASP A 31 -6.37 -2.40 21.34
C ASP A 31 -6.63 -1.89 19.91
N GLY A 32 -5.58 -1.75 19.09
CA GLY A 32 -5.72 -1.35 17.68
C GLY A 32 -6.42 -2.40 16.82
N LEU A 33 -6.00 -3.67 16.93
CA LEU A 33 -6.63 -4.77 16.20
C LEU A 33 -8.11 -4.93 16.56
N LYS A 34 -8.43 -4.77 17.86
CA LYS A 34 -9.82 -4.76 18.35
C LYS A 34 -10.60 -3.59 17.77
N SER A 35 -10.06 -2.37 17.84
CA SER A 35 -10.74 -1.17 17.35
C SER A 35 -11.08 -1.26 15.86
N LEU A 36 -10.15 -1.71 15.01
CA LEU A 36 -10.40 -1.88 13.58
C LEU A 36 -11.40 -3.00 13.29
N SER A 37 -11.34 -4.10 14.03
CA SER A 37 -12.27 -5.23 13.87
C SER A 37 -13.69 -4.86 14.25
N GLU A 38 -13.88 -4.18 15.39
CA GLU A 38 -15.19 -3.68 15.84
C GLU A 38 -15.75 -2.60 14.89
N GLY A 39 -14.88 -1.87 14.20
CA GLY A 39 -15.27 -0.91 13.16
C GLY A 39 -15.74 -1.53 11.84
N GLY A 40 -15.61 -2.85 11.67
CA GLY A 40 -16.03 -3.58 10.46
C GLY A 40 -14.99 -3.55 9.33
N THR A 41 -13.75 -3.13 9.61
CA THR A 41 -12.63 -3.14 8.66
C THR A 41 -11.44 -3.87 9.29
N PRO A 42 -11.60 -5.18 9.56
CA PRO A 42 -10.60 -5.93 10.30
C PRO A 42 -9.32 -6.09 9.47
N PRO A 43 -8.14 -5.73 9.99
CA PRO A 43 -6.89 -5.97 9.29
C PRO A 43 -6.64 -7.47 9.21
N ARG A 44 -6.05 -7.92 8.09
CA ARG A 44 -5.49 -9.27 7.95
C ARG A 44 -3.97 -9.25 7.81
N PHE A 45 -3.39 -8.04 7.75
CA PHE A 45 -1.97 -7.79 7.79
C PHE A 45 -1.62 -6.87 8.98
N LEU A 46 -0.61 -7.23 9.77
CA LEU A 46 -0.05 -6.38 10.81
C LEU A 46 1.44 -6.18 10.55
N LEU A 47 1.91 -4.95 10.54
CA LEU A 47 3.32 -4.61 10.59
C LEU A 47 3.65 -4.06 11.97
N ILE A 48 4.39 -4.84 12.76
CA ILE A 48 4.98 -4.38 14.02
C ILE A 48 6.25 -3.61 13.66
N ASP A 49 6.09 -2.30 13.54
CA ASP A 49 7.18 -1.37 13.22
C ASP A 49 8.11 -1.15 14.43
N ASP A 50 9.08 -0.25 14.31
CA ASP A 50 10.17 -0.05 15.27
C ASP A 50 9.70 0.11 16.73
N GLY A 51 10.49 -0.44 17.64
CA GLY A 51 10.28 -0.45 19.08
C GLY A 51 10.16 -1.85 19.68
N TRP A 52 10.11 -2.92 18.89
CA TRP A 52 9.99 -4.31 19.40
C TRP A 52 11.35 -4.99 19.63
N GLN A 53 12.42 -4.52 18.97
CA GLN A 53 13.76 -5.11 19.05
C GLN A 53 14.45 -4.82 20.38
N SER A 54 15.37 -5.70 20.79
CA SER A 54 16.25 -5.48 21.92
C SER A 54 17.42 -4.57 21.53
N THR A 55 17.43 -3.35 22.06
CA THR A 55 18.42 -2.32 21.72
C THR A 55 19.03 -1.67 22.96
N SER A 56 20.22 -1.11 22.77
CA SER A 56 20.88 -0.21 23.72
C SER A 56 21.09 1.15 23.07
N ASN A 57 20.85 2.23 23.79
CA ASN A 57 21.15 3.58 23.34
C ASN A 57 21.97 4.32 24.40
N GLU A 58 23.26 4.51 24.14
CA GLU A 58 24.16 5.21 25.07
C GLU A 58 23.98 6.74 25.04
N TYR A 59 23.30 7.26 24.03
CA TYR A 59 23.06 8.68 23.82
C TYR A 59 21.73 9.17 24.40
N GLN A 60 20.88 8.25 24.87
CA GLN A 60 19.63 8.54 25.56
C GLN A 60 19.59 7.78 26.89
N LYS A 61 19.96 8.45 27.99
CA LYS A 61 19.96 7.81 29.31
C LYS A 61 18.55 7.70 29.87
N GLU A 62 18.33 6.64 30.64
CA GLU A 62 17.08 6.41 31.35
C GLU A 62 16.81 7.55 32.35
N GLY A 63 15.59 8.09 32.31
CA GLY A 63 15.17 9.21 33.17
C GLY A 63 15.56 10.61 32.66
N GLU A 64 16.39 10.72 31.62
CA GLU A 64 16.67 12.00 30.96
C GLU A 64 15.58 12.34 29.92
N PRO A 65 15.32 13.63 29.66
CA PRO A 65 14.42 14.04 28.58
C PRO A 65 14.87 13.45 27.23
N PHE A 66 13.89 13.14 26.38
CA PHE A 66 14.19 12.68 25.03
C PHE A 66 14.87 13.78 24.22
N VAL A 67 16.03 13.47 23.63
CA VAL A 67 16.74 14.36 22.71
C VAL A 67 16.56 13.85 21.29
N GLU A 68 15.91 14.64 20.44
CA GLU A 68 15.68 14.30 19.04
C GLU A 68 17.00 14.04 18.31
N GLY A 69 17.03 12.98 17.51
CA GLY A 69 18.22 12.48 16.81
C GLY A 69 18.86 11.30 17.53
N THR A 70 18.83 11.26 18.86
CA THR A 70 19.49 10.18 19.63
C THR A 70 18.95 8.79 19.34
N GLN A 71 17.69 8.66 18.91
CA GLN A 71 17.09 7.37 18.52
C GLN A 71 17.89 6.68 17.42
N PHE A 72 18.52 7.45 16.53
CA PHE A 72 19.31 6.92 15.42
C PHE A 72 20.68 6.39 15.86
N GLY A 73 21.10 6.69 17.10
CA GLY A 73 22.29 6.09 17.72
C GLY A 73 22.03 4.78 18.46
N GLY A 74 20.76 4.33 18.55
CA GLY A 74 20.41 3.05 19.15
C GLY A 74 21.04 1.88 18.39
N ARG A 75 21.47 0.83 19.10
CA ARG A 75 22.13 -0.34 18.51
C ARG A 75 21.46 -1.64 18.94
N LEU A 76 21.39 -2.60 18.02
CA LEU A 76 20.88 -3.93 18.30
C LEU A 76 21.79 -4.65 19.29
N VAL A 77 21.24 -5.25 20.35
CA VAL A 77 22.01 -6.04 21.32
C VAL A 77 21.68 -7.54 21.29
N SER A 78 20.54 -7.90 20.70
CA SER A 78 20.12 -9.28 20.48
C SER A 78 19.19 -9.34 19.27
N ILE A 79 19.20 -10.48 18.55
CA ILE A 79 18.22 -10.76 17.48
C ILE A 79 16.82 -11.05 18.02
N GLU A 80 16.72 -11.31 19.33
CA GLU A 80 15.48 -11.63 20.00
C GLU A 80 14.69 -10.38 20.42
N GLU A 81 13.38 -10.52 20.64
CA GLU A 81 12.55 -9.37 21.04
C GLU A 81 12.95 -8.75 22.39
N ASN A 82 12.57 -7.50 22.63
CA ASN A 82 12.77 -6.87 23.92
C ASN A 82 11.77 -7.35 25.00
N ASN A 83 12.01 -6.88 26.22
CA ASN A 83 11.22 -7.21 27.40
C ASN A 83 9.73 -6.86 27.30
N LYS A 84 9.30 -5.94 26.42
CA LYS A 84 7.87 -5.62 26.25
C LYS A 84 7.08 -6.80 25.72
N PHE A 85 7.73 -7.69 24.97
CA PHE A 85 7.13 -8.88 24.35
C PHE A 85 7.48 -10.18 25.08
N ARG A 86 8.17 -10.08 26.23
CA ARG A 86 8.50 -11.21 27.10
C ARG A 86 7.78 -11.06 28.43
N LYS A 87 6.87 -11.98 28.73
CA LYS A 87 6.34 -12.11 30.08
C LYS A 87 7.11 -13.21 30.82
N PRO A 88 7.66 -12.93 32.02
CA PRO A 88 8.18 -14.00 32.85
C PRO A 88 7.05 -15.00 33.16
N GLY A 89 7.36 -16.29 33.11
CA GLY A 89 6.42 -17.33 33.52
C GLY A 89 6.09 -17.18 35.00
N ASN A 90 4.86 -17.52 35.38
CA ASN A 90 4.51 -17.64 36.79
C ASN A 90 4.62 -19.11 37.17
N GLU A 91 5.81 -19.51 37.65
CA GLU A 91 6.08 -20.88 38.09
C GLU A 91 5.10 -21.37 39.17
N ALA A 92 4.63 -20.46 40.04
CA ALA A 92 3.65 -20.77 41.08
C ALA A 92 2.24 -21.06 40.53
N ALA A 93 1.94 -20.62 39.30
CA ALA A 93 0.67 -20.87 38.60
C ALA A 93 0.79 -21.91 37.48
N GLY A 94 1.97 -22.51 37.28
CA GLY A 94 2.23 -23.46 36.19
C GLY A 94 2.15 -22.85 34.78
N ASN A 95 2.17 -21.52 34.67
CA ASN A 95 2.08 -20.83 33.39
C ASN A 95 3.48 -20.69 32.77
N PRO A 96 3.71 -21.19 31.55
CA PRO A 96 4.99 -21.01 30.88
C PRO A 96 5.26 -19.52 30.62
N PRO A 97 6.53 -19.09 30.54
CA PRO A 97 6.88 -17.77 30.02
C PRO A 97 6.24 -17.56 28.65
N SER A 98 5.57 -16.42 28.44
CA SER A 98 4.96 -16.10 27.14
C SER A 98 5.83 -15.10 26.40
N GLY A 99 6.35 -15.48 25.23
CA GLY A 99 7.20 -14.65 24.37
C GLY A 99 6.48 -14.08 23.15
N LEU A 100 7.26 -13.56 22.19
CA LEU A 100 6.73 -13.05 20.92
C LEU A 100 5.91 -14.11 20.19
N LYS A 101 6.36 -15.38 20.19
CA LYS A 101 5.62 -16.50 19.59
C LYS A 101 4.19 -16.63 20.08
N ASP A 102 4.00 -16.66 21.40
CA ASP A 102 2.67 -16.84 21.99
C ASP A 102 1.78 -15.64 21.69
N PHE A 103 2.36 -14.44 21.75
CA PHE A 103 1.66 -13.22 21.40
C PHE A 103 1.21 -13.21 19.93
N VAL A 104 2.11 -13.48 18.98
CA VAL A 104 1.80 -13.52 17.54
C VAL A 104 0.75 -14.59 17.24
N SER A 105 0.86 -15.76 17.87
CA SER A 105 -0.12 -16.86 17.74
C SER A 105 -1.49 -16.46 18.26
N GLU A 106 -1.54 -15.78 19.41
CA GLU A 106 -2.77 -15.28 20.03
C GLU A 106 -3.47 -14.27 19.12
N ILE A 107 -2.77 -13.26 18.62
CA ILE A 107 -3.40 -12.21 17.80
C ILE A 107 -3.83 -12.75 16.43
N LYS A 108 -3.07 -13.67 15.82
CA LYS A 108 -3.47 -14.36 14.59
C LYS A 108 -4.78 -15.10 14.78
N LYS A 109 -4.91 -15.87 15.86
CA LYS A 109 -6.13 -16.61 16.17
C LYS A 109 -7.30 -15.70 16.52
N SER A 110 -7.06 -14.70 17.37
CA SER A 110 -8.12 -13.87 17.96
C SER A 110 -8.70 -12.85 16.98
N TYR A 111 -7.87 -12.33 16.07
CA TYR A 111 -8.26 -11.30 15.11
C TYR A 111 -8.26 -11.78 13.66
N GLY A 112 -7.94 -13.06 13.41
CA GLY A 112 -7.90 -13.63 12.07
C GLY A 112 -6.80 -13.05 11.18
N LEU A 113 -5.68 -12.58 11.76
CA LEU A 113 -4.56 -12.09 10.97
C LEU A 113 -3.98 -13.21 10.09
N LYS A 114 -3.70 -12.89 8.84
CA LYS A 114 -3.05 -13.77 7.87
C LYS A 114 -1.55 -13.55 7.83
N TYR A 115 -1.12 -12.31 8.02
CA TYR A 115 0.28 -11.91 7.95
C TYR A 115 0.64 -11.01 9.12
N VAL A 116 1.75 -11.31 9.78
CA VAL A 116 2.41 -10.46 10.78
C VAL A 116 3.85 -10.26 10.34
N TYR A 117 4.19 -9.05 9.94
CA TYR A 117 5.56 -8.64 9.63
C TYR A 117 6.14 -7.85 10.79
N VAL A 118 7.47 -7.84 10.88
CA VAL A 118 8.20 -7.00 11.84
C VAL A 118 9.24 -6.14 11.12
N TRP A 119 9.50 -4.96 11.65
CA TRP A 119 10.51 -4.05 11.13
C TRP A 119 11.91 -4.37 11.65
N HIS A 120 12.94 -4.21 10.83
CA HIS A 120 14.32 -4.03 11.28
C HIS A 120 15.10 -3.19 10.27
N ALA A 121 16.19 -2.53 10.70
CA ALA A 121 17.11 -1.89 9.76
C ALA A 121 17.98 -2.93 9.03
N LEU A 122 18.51 -2.58 7.86
CA LEU A 122 19.43 -3.43 7.09
C LEU A 122 20.64 -3.85 7.92
N MET A 123 21.15 -2.95 8.76
CA MET A 123 22.27 -3.18 9.69
C MET A 123 21.79 -3.63 11.08
N GLY A 124 20.61 -4.25 11.19
CA GLY A 124 20.01 -4.75 12.43
C GLY A 124 19.17 -3.72 13.17
N TYR A 125 19.70 -2.52 13.44
CA TYR A 125 18.96 -1.36 13.96
C TYR A 125 19.55 -0.06 13.40
N TRP A 126 18.96 1.11 13.69
CA TRP A 126 19.40 2.40 13.14
C TRP A 126 20.92 2.63 13.24
N GLY A 127 21.48 2.54 14.44
CA GLY A 127 22.92 2.68 14.70
C GLY A 127 23.72 1.38 14.52
N GLY A 128 23.16 0.36 13.85
CA GLY A 128 23.82 -0.92 13.61
C GLY A 128 23.75 -1.90 14.80
N LEU A 129 24.72 -2.82 14.86
CA LEU A 129 24.88 -3.77 15.97
C LEU A 129 25.77 -3.19 17.06
N ASN A 130 25.48 -3.50 18.32
CA ASN A 130 26.36 -3.18 19.43
C ASN A 130 27.63 -4.07 19.35
N PRO A 131 28.86 -3.50 19.41
CA PRO A 131 30.08 -4.27 19.24
C PRO A 131 30.62 -4.96 20.50
N THR A 132 30.06 -4.69 21.68
CA THR A 132 30.65 -5.13 22.95
C THR A 132 29.77 -6.11 23.73
N VAL A 133 28.64 -6.56 23.17
CA VAL A 133 27.70 -7.44 23.86
C VAL A 133 27.68 -8.86 23.26
N PRO A 134 27.52 -9.91 24.09
CA PRO A 134 27.56 -11.30 23.61
C PRO A 134 26.55 -11.65 22.52
N GLY A 135 25.38 -10.99 22.51
CA GLY A 135 24.31 -11.26 21.55
C GLY A 135 24.65 -10.91 20.09
N THR A 136 25.67 -10.08 19.87
CA THR A 136 26.05 -9.55 18.55
C THR A 136 27.53 -9.70 18.21
N GLU A 137 28.39 -10.01 19.19
CA GLU A 137 29.84 -10.16 19.03
C GLU A 137 30.23 -11.13 17.91
N LYS A 138 29.48 -12.24 17.75
CA LYS A 138 29.76 -13.25 16.71
C LYS A 138 29.69 -12.73 15.27
N TYR A 139 28.97 -11.63 15.04
CA TYR A 139 28.87 -10.98 13.73
C TYR A 139 29.98 -9.96 13.48
N ASN A 140 30.91 -9.80 14.44
CA ASN A 140 32.08 -8.93 14.38
C ASN A 140 31.78 -7.49 13.93
N PRO A 141 30.77 -6.81 14.51
CA PRO A 141 30.43 -5.48 14.07
C PRO A 141 31.51 -4.46 14.46
N LYS A 142 31.77 -3.49 13.59
CA LYS A 142 32.75 -2.42 13.82
C LYS A 142 32.07 -1.06 13.78
N LEU A 143 32.29 -0.27 14.83
CA LEU A 143 31.82 1.10 14.86
C LEU A 143 32.53 1.90 13.76
N THR A 144 31.74 2.41 12.82
CA THR A 144 32.19 3.13 11.63
C THR A 144 31.42 4.44 11.55
N ILE A 145 32.10 5.53 11.21
CA ILE A 145 31.46 6.82 10.99
C ILE A 145 30.99 6.89 9.53
N PRO A 146 29.67 6.99 9.27
CA PRO A 146 29.14 7.25 7.94
C PRO A 146 29.80 8.46 7.29
N VAL A 147 30.14 8.36 6.00
CA VAL A 147 30.63 9.48 5.20
C VAL A 147 29.64 9.76 4.07
N GLN A 148 29.00 10.92 4.11
CA GLN A 148 28.04 11.32 3.08
C GLN A 148 28.77 11.83 1.84
N SER A 149 28.32 11.42 0.66
CA SER A 149 28.91 11.86 -0.62
C SER A 149 28.58 13.34 -0.90
N PRO A 150 29.42 14.07 -1.65
CA PRO A 150 29.09 15.45 -2.05
C PRO A 150 27.76 15.56 -2.80
N GLY A 151 27.37 14.52 -3.55
CA GLY A 151 26.07 14.44 -4.22
C GLY A 151 24.91 14.36 -3.22
N ASN A 152 25.04 13.56 -2.16
CA ASN A 152 24.03 13.52 -1.09
C ASN A 152 23.93 14.87 -0.36
N LEU A 153 25.08 15.46 -0.02
CA LEU A 153 25.15 16.75 0.68
C LEU A 153 24.68 17.94 -0.15
N ALA A 154 24.65 17.82 -1.49
CA ALA A 154 24.11 18.84 -2.39
C ALA A 154 22.57 18.82 -2.43
N ASN A 155 21.92 17.79 -1.88
CA ASN A 155 20.47 17.70 -1.75
C ASN A 155 20.03 18.07 -0.32
N LYS A 156 18.74 17.90 -0.01
CA LYS A 156 18.21 18.14 1.34
C LYS A 156 18.85 17.14 2.31
N ARG A 157 19.53 17.65 3.35
CA ARG A 157 20.08 16.80 4.42
C ARG A 157 18.96 16.13 5.20
N ASP A 158 19.18 14.85 5.49
CA ASP A 158 18.28 14.03 6.28
C ASP A 158 18.76 13.96 7.73
N GLY A 159 17.84 14.23 8.67
CA GLY A 159 18.16 14.26 10.09
C GLY A 159 18.58 12.90 10.65
N SER A 160 18.07 11.79 10.08
CA SER A 160 18.47 10.45 10.49
C SER A 160 19.91 10.14 10.08
N MET A 161 20.29 10.50 8.84
CA MET A 161 21.63 10.35 8.32
C MET A 161 22.65 11.20 9.08
N ASP A 162 22.32 12.46 9.37
CA ASP A 162 23.19 13.36 10.15
C ASP A 162 23.40 12.87 11.59
N SER A 163 22.37 12.27 12.18
CA SER A 163 22.46 11.65 13.50
C SER A 163 23.33 10.40 13.47
N MET A 164 23.16 9.51 12.48
CA MET A 164 24.00 8.32 12.33
C MET A 164 25.46 8.68 12.02
N GLU A 165 25.72 9.77 11.28
CA GLU A 165 27.07 10.33 11.10
C GLU A 165 27.69 10.76 12.44
N SER A 166 26.89 11.41 13.29
CA SER A 166 27.35 11.91 14.59
C SER A 166 27.62 10.81 15.61
N TYR A 167 26.81 9.75 15.62
CA TYR A 167 26.89 8.67 16.60
C TYR A 167 27.68 7.45 16.12
N GLY A 168 27.83 7.27 14.81
CA GLY A 168 28.46 6.11 14.21
C GLY A 168 27.58 4.85 14.19
N VAL A 169 27.80 4.01 13.19
CA VAL A 169 27.04 2.79 12.91
C VAL A 169 27.90 1.56 13.20
N GLY A 170 27.37 0.61 13.94
CA GLY A 170 27.98 -0.71 14.16
C GLY A 170 27.81 -1.59 12.93
N VAL A 171 28.73 -1.45 11.97
CA VAL A 171 28.67 -2.13 10.67
C VAL A 171 29.04 -3.60 10.83
N ILE A 172 28.14 -4.49 10.43
CA ILE A 172 28.36 -5.94 10.42
C ILE A 172 29.53 -6.28 9.49
N ASP A 173 30.41 -7.19 9.92
CA ASP A 173 31.46 -7.71 9.04
C ASP A 173 30.81 -8.35 7.79
N PRO A 174 31.12 -7.89 6.56
CA PRO A 174 30.48 -8.42 5.37
C PRO A 174 30.60 -9.95 5.22
N SER A 175 31.65 -10.57 5.77
CA SER A 175 31.79 -12.04 5.76
C SER A 175 30.76 -12.76 6.64
N LYS A 176 30.12 -12.04 7.57
CA LYS A 176 29.13 -12.53 8.54
C LYS A 176 27.68 -12.20 8.18
N ILE A 177 27.44 -11.40 7.14
CA ILE A 177 26.08 -10.93 6.83
C ILE A 177 25.08 -12.05 6.50
N VAL A 178 25.55 -13.13 5.85
CA VAL A 178 24.71 -14.30 5.56
C VAL A 178 24.30 -15.02 6.85
N GLU A 179 25.24 -15.16 7.80
CA GLU A 179 24.98 -15.75 9.12
C GLU A 179 23.98 -14.88 9.90
N PHE A 180 24.19 -13.56 9.91
CA PHE A 180 23.29 -12.62 10.58
C PHE A 180 21.83 -12.70 10.09
N TYR A 181 21.61 -12.57 8.77
CA TYR A 181 20.24 -12.63 8.26
C TYR A 181 19.60 -14.00 8.41
N ASP A 182 20.39 -15.08 8.32
CA ASP A 182 19.85 -16.42 8.52
C ASP A 182 19.42 -16.63 9.97
N ASP A 183 20.24 -16.22 10.93
CA ASP A 183 19.93 -16.30 12.35
C ASP A 183 18.71 -15.44 12.71
N LEU A 184 18.69 -14.18 12.28
CA LEU A 184 17.58 -13.25 12.54
C LEU A 184 16.27 -13.79 11.95
N HIS A 185 16.25 -14.14 10.66
CA HIS A 185 14.99 -14.56 10.03
C HIS A 185 14.55 -15.96 10.47
N SER A 186 15.48 -16.90 10.72
CA SER A 186 15.13 -18.21 11.30
C SER A 186 14.49 -18.04 12.68
N TYR A 187 15.04 -17.12 13.50
CA TYR A 187 14.45 -16.77 14.78
C TYR A 187 13.04 -16.19 14.61
N LEU A 188 12.85 -15.19 13.75
CA LEU A 188 11.54 -14.58 13.51
C LEU A 188 10.47 -15.61 13.07
N VAL A 189 10.82 -16.51 12.15
CA VAL A 189 9.93 -17.59 11.72
C VAL A 189 9.59 -18.52 12.89
N SER A 190 10.54 -18.81 13.78
CA SER A 190 10.28 -19.61 14.99
C SER A 190 9.29 -18.94 15.96
N GLN A 191 9.15 -17.60 15.88
CA GLN A 191 8.19 -16.77 16.60
C GLN A 191 6.86 -16.59 15.84
N ASN A 192 6.64 -17.34 14.76
CA ASN A 192 5.45 -17.26 13.90
C ASN A 192 5.30 -15.92 13.16
N VAL A 193 6.38 -15.17 12.96
CA VAL A 193 6.41 -13.99 12.07
C VAL A 193 6.46 -14.44 10.61
N ASP A 194 5.70 -13.78 9.73
CA ASP A 194 5.50 -14.18 8.33
C ASP A 194 6.39 -13.41 7.35
N GLY A 195 7.03 -12.33 7.78
CA GLY A 195 7.86 -11.47 6.93
C GLY A 195 8.47 -10.29 7.65
N VAL A 196 9.15 -9.44 6.89
CA VAL A 196 9.89 -8.29 7.43
C VAL A 196 9.71 -7.02 6.60
N LYS A 197 9.78 -5.86 7.25
CA LYS A 197 10.08 -4.57 6.62
C LYS A 197 11.54 -4.23 6.93
N VAL A 198 12.34 -3.97 5.90
CA VAL A 198 13.78 -3.74 6.02
C VAL A 198 14.14 -2.32 5.62
N ASP A 199 14.46 -1.50 6.63
CA ASP A 199 14.74 -0.06 6.48
C ASP A 199 16.23 0.26 6.36
N VAL A 200 16.52 1.55 6.17
CA VAL A 200 17.88 2.12 6.20
C VAL A 200 18.79 1.48 5.15
N GLN A 201 18.25 1.04 4.02
CA GLN A 201 19.03 0.27 3.05
C GLN A 201 20.12 1.09 2.36
N ASN A 202 19.89 2.38 2.14
CA ASN A 202 20.87 3.28 1.54
C ASN A 202 22.09 3.57 2.44
N ILE A 203 22.12 3.12 3.71
CA ILE A 203 23.29 3.30 4.60
C ILE A 203 24.58 2.74 4.02
N LEU A 204 24.49 1.71 3.16
CA LEU A 204 25.68 1.06 2.61
C LEU A 204 26.54 2.01 1.78
N GLU A 205 25.96 3.04 1.15
CA GLU A 205 26.74 4.04 0.43
C GLU A 205 27.74 4.74 1.35
N THR A 206 27.35 5.05 2.58
CA THR A 206 28.11 5.92 3.48
C THR A 206 29.13 5.16 4.31
N VAL A 207 29.00 3.84 4.44
CA VAL A 207 29.90 2.99 5.26
C VAL A 207 30.83 2.10 4.43
N ALA A 208 30.77 2.16 3.09
CA ALA A 208 31.50 1.22 2.23
C ALA A 208 33.02 1.47 2.11
N THR A 209 33.55 2.54 2.69
CA THR A 209 35.00 2.84 2.67
C THR A 209 35.78 1.72 3.33
N GLY A 210 36.72 1.11 2.59
CA GLY A 210 37.49 -0.04 3.07
C GLY A 210 36.78 -1.40 2.94
N LEU A 211 35.53 -1.43 2.45
CA LEU A 211 34.72 -2.65 2.28
C LEU A 211 34.46 -3.00 0.80
N GLY A 212 35.34 -2.56 -0.11
CA GLY A 212 35.22 -2.81 -1.55
C GLY A 212 34.34 -1.80 -2.31
N GLY A 213 33.82 -0.77 -1.64
CA GLY A 213 33.01 0.29 -2.23
C GLY A 213 31.51 -0.04 -2.31
N ARG A 214 30.69 1.00 -2.47
CA ARG A 214 29.22 0.93 -2.34
C ARG A 214 28.57 -0.16 -3.19
N VAL A 215 29.01 -0.31 -4.45
CA VAL A 215 28.46 -1.29 -5.39
C VAL A 215 28.70 -2.73 -4.90
N ALA A 216 29.93 -3.04 -4.46
CA ALA A 216 30.28 -4.38 -4.03
C ALA A 216 29.60 -4.75 -2.70
N LEU A 217 29.55 -3.80 -1.76
CA LEU A 217 28.91 -3.97 -0.47
C LEU A 217 27.40 -4.15 -0.61
N THR A 218 26.73 -3.28 -1.37
CA THR A 218 25.28 -3.38 -1.65
C THR A 218 24.93 -4.70 -2.31
N ARG A 219 25.70 -5.15 -3.30
CA ARG A 219 25.50 -6.47 -3.90
C ARG A 219 25.54 -7.59 -2.88
N GLN A 220 26.53 -7.58 -1.99
CA GLN A 220 26.73 -8.63 -0.99
C GLN A 220 25.59 -8.67 0.03
N PHE A 221 25.19 -7.50 0.55
CA PHE A 221 24.10 -7.38 1.51
C PHE A 221 22.74 -7.73 0.90
N GLN A 222 22.43 -7.23 -0.29
CA GLN A 222 21.17 -7.55 -0.98
C GLN A 222 21.05 -9.05 -1.28
N GLN A 223 22.13 -9.67 -1.79
CA GLN A 223 22.12 -11.12 -2.05
C GLN A 223 21.96 -11.94 -0.77
N ALA A 224 22.58 -11.53 0.34
CA ALA A 224 22.44 -12.20 1.62
C ALA A 224 21.01 -12.06 2.17
N LEU A 225 20.43 -10.86 2.07
CA LEU A 225 19.07 -10.56 2.49
C LEU A 225 18.07 -11.41 1.71
N GLU A 226 18.07 -11.33 0.38
CA GLU A 226 17.16 -12.08 -0.49
C GLU A 226 17.30 -13.61 -0.32
N LYS A 227 18.54 -14.09 -0.12
CA LYS A 227 18.78 -15.51 0.15
C LYS A 227 18.15 -15.93 1.48
N SER A 228 18.25 -15.11 2.52
CA SER A 228 17.62 -15.40 3.80
C SER A 228 16.09 -15.34 3.69
N ILE A 229 15.53 -14.34 3.00
CA ILE A 229 14.07 -14.25 2.78
C ILE A 229 13.56 -15.53 2.11
N ALA A 230 14.17 -15.93 0.98
CA ALA A 230 13.77 -17.11 0.23
C ALA A 230 13.99 -18.44 0.98
N LYS A 231 14.89 -18.47 1.97
CA LYS A 231 15.16 -19.66 2.78
C LYS A 231 14.15 -19.80 3.92
N ASN A 232 13.80 -18.69 4.57
CA ASN A 232 13.13 -18.71 5.87
C ASN A 232 11.62 -18.43 5.77
N PHE A 233 11.20 -17.50 4.91
CA PHE A 233 9.78 -17.15 4.76
C PHE A 233 9.12 -17.97 3.63
N GLN A 234 7.84 -18.30 3.81
CA GLN A 234 7.08 -19.12 2.86
C GLN A 234 6.72 -18.39 1.56
N ASP A 235 6.67 -17.06 1.63
CA ASP A 235 6.32 -16.18 0.54
C ASP A 235 7.45 -15.15 0.35
N ASN A 236 7.35 -14.30 -0.67
CA ASN A 236 8.28 -13.20 -0.91
C ASN A 236 8.07 -12.05 0.09
N SER A 237 8.11 -12.40 1.38
CA SER A 237 7.59 -11.62 2.49
C SER A 237 8.57 -10.56 2.98
N ILE A 238 8.89 -9.61 2.09
CA ILE A 238 9.75 -8.48 2.41
C ILE A 238 9.17 -7.19 1.83
N ILE A 239 9.19 -6.13 2.65
CA ILE A 239 9.02 -4.75 2.22
C ILE A 239 10.38 -4.06 2.36
N CYS A 240 11.01 -3.71 1.25
CA CYS A 240 12.25 -2.93 1.26
C CYS A 240 11.94 -1.44 1.43
N CYS A 241 12.65 -0.75 2.31
CA CYS A 241 12.44 0.68 2.55
C CYS A 241 13.78 1.42 2.48
N MET A 242 13.74 2.68 2.03
CA MET A 242 14.93 3.47 1.71
C MET A 242 15.86 2.73 0.73
N GLY A 243 15.29 1.93 -0.19
CA GLY A 243 15.98 1.04 -1.12
C GLY A 243 16.04 1.54 -2.56
N GLN A 244 15.82 2.84 -2.78
CA GLN A 244 15.68 3.43 -4.12
C GLN A 244 17.02 3.83 -4.78
N SER A 245 18.17 3.62 -4.13
CA SER A 245 19.45 3.85 -4.79
C SER A 245 19.61 2.95 -6.01
N THR A 246 20.35 3.44 -7.00
CA THR A 246 20.67 2.66 -8.21
C THR A 246 21.35 1.33 -7.86
N ASP A 247 22.25 1.32 -6.87
CA ASP A 247 22.91 0.10 -6.41
C ASP A 247 21.91 -0.93 -5.88
N SER A 248 20.92 -0.52 -5.07
CA SER A 248 19.89 -1.43 -4.57
C SER A 248 19.00 -1.95 -5.70
N MET A 249 18.56 -1.06 -6.60
CA MET A 249 17.73 -1.44 -7.75
C MET A 249 18.41 -2.47 -8.66
N TYR A 250 19.68 -2.26 -9.02
CA TYR A 250 20.42 -3.20 -9.90
C TYR A 250 20.77 -4.53 -9.23
N HIS A 251 20.75 -4.61 -7.90
CA HIS A 251 21.09 -5.82 -7.15
C HIS A 251 19.89 -6.51 -6.51
N SER A 252 18.70 -5.91 -6.53
CA SER A 252 17.43 -6.56 -6.21
C SER A 252 17.04 -7.50 -7.34
N LYS A 253 16.98 -8.80 -7.06
CA LYS A 253 16.65 -9.85 -8.05
C LYS A 253 15.36 -10.59 -7.72
N ARG A 254 14.93 -10.54 -6.47
CA ARG A 254 13.82 -11.34 -5.94
C ARG A 254 12.88 -10.52 -5.08
N SER A 255 13.35 -9.55 -4.30
CA SER A 255 12.49 -8.76 -3.41
C SER A 255 11.33 -8.14 -4.20
N ALA A 256 10.09 -8.47 -3.80
CA ALA A 256 8.91 -8.05 -4.55
C ALA A 256 8.47 -6.62 -4.27
N ILE A 257 8.65 -6.12 -3.05
CA ILE A 257 8.09 -4.83 -2.63
C ILE A 257 9.23 -3.89 -2.22
N THR A 258 9.18 -2.65 -2.73
CA THR A 258 10.01 -1.54 -2.24
C THR A 258 9.17 -0.28 -2.07
N ARG A 259 9.35 0.44 -0.95
CA ARG A 259 8.78 1.77 -0.75
C ARG A 259 9.35 2.75 -1.75
N VAL A 260 8.47 3.40 -2.51
CA VAL A 260 8.85 4.37 -3.55
C VAL A 260 8.51 5.82 -3.19
N SER A 261 8.23 6.08 -1.91
CA SER A 261 8.03 7.41 -1.35
C SER A 261 9.08 7.70 -0.27
N ASP A 262 9.14 8.97 0.14
CA ASP A 262 9.60 9.33 1.49
C ASP A 262 8.55 8.86 2.53
N ASP A 263 8.83 9.05 3.82
CA ASP A 263 7.87 8.74 4.87
C ASP A 263 6.60 9.61 4.76
N TYR A 264 5.47 9.00 5.04
CA TYR A 264 4.21 9.70 5.25
C TYR A 264 4.29 10.54 6.54
N TYR A 265 4.23 11.86 6.40
CA TYR A 265 4.29 12.81 7.53
C TYR A 265 2.92 13.43 7.84
N PRO A 266 2.03 12.77 8.62
CA PRO A 266 0.66 13.25 8.84
C PRO A 266 0.58 14.62 9.52
N LYS A 267 1.60 15.00 10.29
CA LYS A 267 1.62 16.31 10.98
C LYS A 267 2.08 17.46 10.09
N ASN A 268 2.60 17.16 8.90
CA ASN A 268 3.08 18.17 7.97
C ASN A 268 2.12 18.27 6.78
N ALA A 269 1.21 19.24 6.84
CA ALA A 269 0.22 19.48 5.79
C ALA A 269 0.86 19.68 4.40
N THR A 270 2.08 20.21 4.34
CA THR A 270 2.79 20.49 3.06
C THR A 270 3.36 19.23 2.37
N THR A 271 3.22 18.06 2.98
CA THR A 271 3.74 16.81 2.42
C THR A 271 2.66 15.94 1.78
N GLN A 272 1.38 16.21 2.04
CA GLN A 272 0.30 15.29 1.67
C GLN A 272 0.16 15.17 0.15
N THR A 273 0.11 16.28 -0.58
CA THR A 273 0.03 16.26 -2.05
C THR A 273 1.33 15.84 -2.69
N LEU A 274 2.46 16.29 -2.13
CA LEU A 274 3.81 15.93 -2.58
C LEU A 274 4.03 14.41 -2.50
N HIS A 275 3.56 13.75 -1.43
CA HIS A 275 3.68 12.31 -1.26
C HIS A 275 3.03 11.54 -2.41
N ILE A 276 1.78 11.91 -2.75
CA ILE A 276 1.04 11.26 -3.85
C ILE A 276 1.68 11.54 -5.21
N ALA A 277 2.16 12.77 -5.45
CA ALA A 277 2.88 13.09 -6.67
C ALA A 277 4.19 12.29 -6.78
N ALA A 278 5.05 12.35 -5.75
CA ALA A 278 6.34 11.67 -5.74
C ALA A 278 6.20 10.15 -5.92
N VAL A 279 5.28 9.52 -5.17
CA VAL A 279 5.10 8.06 -5.24
C VAL A 279 4.57 7.60 -6.59
N ALA A 280 3.66 8.37 -7.23
CA ALA A 280 3.15 8.06 -8.55
C ALA A 280 4.25 8.16 -9.62
N TYR A 281 5.06 9.22 -9.58
CA TYR A 281 6.17 9.41 -10.52
C TYR A 281 7.27 8.37 -10.33
N ASN A 282 7.65 8.07 -9.10
CA ASN A 282 8.65 7.03 -8.81
C ASN A 282 8.14 5.64 -9.28
N SER A 283 6.83 5.40 -9.25
CA SER A 283 6.23 4.16 -9.75
C SER A 283 6.38 3.96 -11.26
N ILE A 284 6.72 4.98 -12.06
CA ILE A 284 7.04 4.83 -13.49
C ILE A 284 8.26 3.91 -13.69
N LEU A 285 9.33 4.15 -12.92
CA LEU A 285 10.55 3.34 -13.00
C LEU A 285 10.46 2.11 -12.10
N PHE A 286 10.13 2.30 -10.83
CA PHE A 286 10.14 1.20 -9.86
C PHE A 286 9.04 0.18 -10.13
N GLY A 287 7.89 0.59 -10.68
CA GLY A 287 6.81 -0.32 -11.04
C GLY A 287 7.15 -1.29 -12.16
N GLU A 288 8.28 -1.12 -12.87
CA GLU A 288 8.77 -2.12 -13.84
C GLU A 288 9.55 -3.26 -13.17
N VAL A 289 10.05 -3.05 -11.94
CA VAL A 289 10.98 -3.96 -11.27
C VAL A 289 10.50 -4.46 -9.92
N VAL A 290 9.52 -3.80 -9.29
CA VAL A 290 8.93 -4.18 -8.00
C VAL A 290 7.46 -3.78 -7.96
N VAL A 291 6.73 -4.28 -6.97
CA VAL A 291 5.48 -3.66 -6.53
C VAL A 291 5.84 -2.46 -5.66
N PRO A 292 5.47 -1.23 -6.06
CA PRO A 292 5.74 -0.07 -5.24
C PRO A 292 4.89 -0.08 -3.96
N ASP A 293 5.55 0.03 -2.81
CA ASP A 293 4.88 0.38 -1.55
C ASP A 293 4.70 1.90 -1.50
N TRP A 294 3.45 2.33 -1.31
CA TRP A 294 3.04 3.74 -1.27
C TRP A 294 2.99 4.30 0.14
N ASP A 295 3.47 3.53 1.10
CA ASP A 295 3.46 3.82 2.53
C ASP A 295 2.07 3.78 3.18
N MET A 296 2.07 3.72 4.51
CA MET A 296 0.91 3.90 5.37
C MET A 296 0.28 5.28 5.21
N PHE A 297 -0.94 5.44 5.72
CA PHE A 297 -1.60 6.73 5.88
C PHE A 297 -2.53 6.74 7.10
N TYR A 298 -3.01 7.92 7.49
CA TYR A 298 -4.08 8.05 8.48
C TYR A 298 -5.44 8.01 7.81
N SER A 299 -6.31 7.12 8.28
CA SER A 299 -7.72 7.14 7.89
C SER A 299 -8.46 8.33 8.50
N LYS A 300 -8.06 8.81 9.68
CA LYS A 300 -8.66 10.00 10.30
C LYS A 300 -7.74 11.21 10.15
N HIS A 301 -7.84 11.87 9.01
CA HIS A 301 -7.03 13.03 8.64
C HIS A 301 -7.74 13.87 7.57
N ASP A 302 -7.45 15.16 7.49
CA ASP A 302 -8.08 16.07 6.51
C ASP A 302 -7.77 15.65 5.05
N ALA A 303 -6.64 14.97 4.82
CA ALA A 303 -6.25 14.39 3.53
C ALA A 303 -6.55 12.88 3.41
N ALA A 304 -7.38 12.30 4.28
CA ALA A 304 -7.60 10.85 4.33
C ALA A 304 -8.23 10.29 3.05
N GLU A 305 -9.29 10.93 2.53
CA GLU A 305 -9.94 10.52 1.28
C GLU A 305 -8.93 10.58 0.11
N PHE A 306 -8.13 11.65 0.04
CA PHE A 306 -7.08 11.84 -0.97
C PHE A 306 -6.07 10.69 -0.97
N HIS A 307 -5.55 10.33 0.20
CA HIS A 307 -4.63 9.20 0.35
C HIS A 307 -5.30 7.85 0.10
N ALA A 308 -6.56 7.69 0.50
CA ALA A 308 -7.32 6.45 0.29
C ALA A 308 -7.56 6.18 -1.19
N VAL A 309 -8.04 7.17 -1.94
CA VAL A 309 -8.25 7.08 -3.39
C VAL A 309 -6.93 6.75 -4.10
N ALA A 310 -5.82 7.39 -3.70
CA ALA A 310 -4.50 7.09 -4.25
C ALA A 310 -4.09 5.62 -4.07
N ARG A 311 -4.35 5.01 -2.90
CA ARG A 311 -4.08 3.57 -2.68
C ARG A 311 -5.04 2.66 -3.45
N ALA A 312 -6.29 3.08 -3.64
CA ALA A 312 -7.26 2.33 -4.45
C ALA A 312 -6.80 2.18 -5.90
N VAL A 313 -6.18 3.23 -6.47
CA VAL A 313 -5.64 3.23 -7.85
C VAL A 313 -4.18 2.81 -7.93
N GLY A 314 -3.44 2.78 -6.82
CA GLY A 314 -2.00 2.56 -6.80
C GLY A 314 -1.55 1.11 -7.04
N GLY A 315 -2.45 0.13 -6.92
CA GLY A 315 -2.13 -1.30 -7.03
C GLY A 315 -1.07 -1.79 -6.03
N CYS A 316 -0.94 -1.07 -4.92
CA CYS A 316 0.04 -1.24 -3.86
C CYS A 316 -0.60 -1.90 -2.62
N GLY A 317 0.20 -2.11 -1.56
CA GLY A 317 -0.34 -2.49 -0.26
C GLY A 317 -1.20 -1.37 0.33
N VAL A 318 -2.26 -1.74 1.06
CA VAL A 318 -3.17 -0.79 1.71
C VAL A 318 -3.15 -1.04 3.21
N TYR A 319 -2.48 -0.15 3.94
CA TYR A 319 -2.46 -0.21 5.40
C TYR A 319 -2.43 1.18 6.01
N VAL A 320 -3.02 1.30 7.19
CA VAL A 320 -3.05 2.55 7.95
C VAL A 320 -2.12 2.52 9.14
N SER A 321 -1.84 3.68 9.73
CA SER A 321 -1.01 3.81 10.94
C SER A 321 -1.70 4.58 12.07
N ASP A 322 -3.03 4.77 11.98
CA ASP A 322 -3.81 5.47 13.00
C ASP A 322 -3.62 4.85 14.40
N LYS A 323 -3.73 5.70 15.42
CA LYS A 323 -3.82 5.25 16.81
C LYS A 323 -5.11 4.46 17.06
N PRO A 324 -5.11 3.48 17.98
CA PRO A 324 -6.34 2.81 18.39
C PRO A 324 -7.44 3.81 18.76
N GLY A 325 -8.63 3.61 18.19
CA GLY A 325 -9.79 4.50 18.40
C GLY A 325 -9.74 5.82 17.62
N GLN A 326 -8.74 6.06 16.77
CA GLN A 326 -8.64 7.23 15.90
C GLN A 326 -8.76 6.85 14.42
N HIS A 327 -9.70 5.95 14.09
CA HIS A 327 -9.95 5.52 12.72
C HIS A 327 -11.17 6.25 12.13
N ASP A 328 -11.16 6.50 10.82
CA ASP A 328 -12.37 6.89 10.08
C ASP A 328 -12.91 5.70 9.29
N PHE A 329 -13.94 5.04 9.84
CA PHE A 329 -14.56 3.89 9.20
C PHE A 329 -15.40 4.26 7.96
N THR A 330 -15.73 5.53 7.76
CA THR A 330 -16.40 5.99 6.53
C THR A 330 -15.43 5.89 5.35
N VAL A 331 -14.19 6.35 5.53
CA VAL A 331 -13.12 6.23 4.53
C VAL A 331 -12.71 4.76 4.37
N LEU A 332 -12.48 4.04 5.46
CA LEU A 332 -11.98 2.67 5.41
C LEU A 332 -12.96 1.71 4.71
N ARG A 333 -14.28 1.84 4.93
CA ARG A 333 -15.28 0.97 4.28
C ARG A 333 -15.41 1.17 2.77
N LYS A 334 -14.85 2.25 2.21
CA LYS A 334 -14.74 2.48 0.76
C LYS A 334 -13.48 1.82 0.16
N LEU A 335 -12.56 1.33 1.00
CA LEU A 335 -11.31 0.63 0.62
C LEU A 335 -11.31 -0.86 0.98
N VAL A 336 -11.86 -1.18 2.14
CA VAL A 336 -11.71 -2.47 2.82
C VAL A 336 -13.03 -3.20 2.82
N LEU A 337 -13.03 -4.42 2.28
CA LEU A 337 -14.17 -5.32 2.33
C LEU A 337 -14.38 -5.86 3.76
N PRO A 338 -15.60 -6.30 4.14
CA PRO A 338 -15.87 -6.77 5.50
C PRO A 338 -15.00 -7.94 5.97
N ASP A 339 -14.47 -8.75 5.05
CA ASP A 339 -13.56 -9.85 5.35
C ASP A 339 -12.10 -9.40 5.55
N GLY A 340 -11.81 -8.11 5.33
CA GLY A 340 -10.49 -7.49 5.41
C GLY A 340 -9.70 -7.51 4.10
N ALA A 341 -10.27 -8.04 3.00
CA ALA A 341 -9.64 -7.97 1.68
C ALA A 341 -9.73 -6.57 1.08
N VAL A 342 -8.84 -6.27 0.13
CA VAL A 342 -8.89 -5.03 -0.66
C VAL A 342 -9.16 -5.31 -2.13
N LEU A 343 -9.75 -4.34 -2.80
CA LEU A 343 -9.94 -4.34 -4.26
C LEU A 343 -8.69 -3.76 -4.94
N ARG A 344 -7.55 -4.43 -4.77
CA ARG A 344 -6.26 -3.96 -5.32
C ARG A 344 -6.27 -4.02 -6.85
N ALA A 345 -5.87 -2.92 -7.49
CA ALA A 345 -5.68 -2.87 -8.94
C ALA A 345 -4.47 -3.72 -9.38
N ARG A 346 -4.41 -4.09 -10.66
CA ARG A 346 -3.48 -5.10 -11.19
C ARG A 346 -2.04 -4.60 -11.28
N TYR A 347 -1.85 -3.39 -11.78
CA TYR A 347 -0.54 -2.83 -12.06
C TYR A 347 -0.09 -1.85 -10.97
N PRO A 348 1.16 -1.41 -10.97
CA PRO A 348 1.53 -0.21 -10.24
C PRO A 348 0.81 1.01 -10.82
N GLY A 349 0.21 1.85 -9.97
CA GLY A 349 -0.43 3.09 -10.40
C GLY A 349 0.60 4.06 -10.98
N ARG A 350 0.29 4.68 -12.11
CA ARG A 350 1.20 5.57 -12.83
C ARG A 350 0.50 6.84 -13.29
N PRO A 351 1.22 7.97 -13.41
CA PRO A 351 0.70 9.14 -14.08
C PRO A 351 0.21 8.80 -15.49
N THR A 352 -0.89 9.42 -15.91
CA THR A 352 -1.31 9.39 -17.31
C THR A 352 -0.28 10.11 -18.18
N ARG A 353 -0.27 9.81 -19.48
CA ARG A 353 0.76 10.32 -20.40
C ARG A 353 0.83 11.84 -20.47
N ASP A 354 -0.31 12.51 -20.38
CA ASP A 354 -0.42 13.97 -20.38
C ASP A 354 0.09 14.62 -19.09
N CYS A 355 0.21 13.86 -17.99
CA CYS A 355 0.80 14.36 -16.75
C CYS A 355 2.34 14.28 -16.75
N LEU A 356 2.98 13.43 -17.56
CA LEU A 356 4.41 13.07 -17.42
C LEU A 356 5.41 14.24 -17.40
N PHE A 357 5.07 15.35 -18.06
CA PHE A 357 5.91 16.54 -18.17
C PHE A 357 5.28 17.77 -17.51
N SER A 358 4.24 17.56 -16.71
CA SER A 358 3.52 18.60 -15.99
C SER A 358 3.99 18.64 -14.54
N ASP A 359 3.89 19.79 -13.88
CA ASP A 359 4.19 19.90 -12.45
C ASP A 359 2.89 19.97 -11.65
N PRO A 360 2.36 18.83 -11.16
CA PRO A 360 1.07 18.81 -10.47
C PRO A 360 1.12 19.45 -9.08
N VAL A 361 2.29 19.85 -8.59
CA VAL A 361 2.47 20.34 -7.21
C VAL A 361 2.63 21.84 -7.15
N THR A 362 3.36 22.46 -8.09
CA THR A 362 3.73 23.88 -7.97
C THR A 362 3.44 24.79 -9.17
N ASP A 363 2.97 24.29 -10.33
CA ASP A 363 2.70 25.15 -11.51
C ASP A 363 1.38 25.93 -11.48
N GLY A 364 0.53 25.69 -10.48
CA GLY A 364 -0.77 26.33 -10.29
C GLY A 364 -1.81 26.02 -11.36
N GLN A 365 -1.61 25.00 -12.21
CA GLN A 365 -2.41 24.74 -13.40
C GLN A 365 -2.73 23.25 -13.60
N SER A 366 -1.82 22.36 -13.22
CA SER A 366 -1.89 20.95 -13.57
C SER A 366 -2.54 20.10 -12.47
N LEU A 367 -3.50 19.26 -12.87
CA LEU A 367 -3.99 18.14 -12.06
C LEU A 367 -3.14 16.89 -12.31
N LEU A 368 -3.00 16.05 -11.28
CA LEU A 368 -2.38 14.74 -11.41
C LEU A 368 -3.46 13.70 -11.70
N LYS A 369 -3.30 12.93 -12.78
CA LYS A 369 -4.12 11.75 -13.06
C LYS A 369 -3.29 10.49 -12.91
N ILE A 370 -3.81 9.49 -12.23
CA ILE A 370 -3.15 8.20 -11.98
C ILE A 370 -4.07 7.09 -12.50
N TRP A 371 -3.59 6.28 -13.42
CA TRP A 371 -4.37 5.19 -14.01
C TRP A 371 -3.87 3.81 -13.56
N ASN A 372 -4.77 2.84 -13.65
CA ASN A 372 -4.49 1.42 -13.43
C ASN A 372 -5.59 0.55 -14.08
N LEU A 373 -5.42 -0.77 -14.03
CA LEU A 373 -6.36 -1.74 -14.59
C LEU A 373 -6.88 -2.73 -13.54
N ASN A 374 -8.14 -3.10 -13.69
CA ASN A 374 -8.77 -4.25 -13.06
C ASN A 374 -8.96 -5.36 -14.10
N LYS A 375 -9.63 -6.45 -13.70
CA LYS A 375 -9.86 -7.58 -14.60
C LYS A 375 -10.82 -7.26 -15.75
N HIS A 376 -11.83 -6.45 -15.49
CA HIS A 376 -12.91 -6.14 -16.44
C HIS A 376 -13.18 -4.64 -16.61
N ALA A 377 -12.36 -3.78 -16.01
CA ALA A 377 -12.46 -2.32 -16.14
C ALA A 377 -11.09 -1.66 -15.93
N GLY A 378 -10.91 -0.44 -16.38
CA GLY A 378 -9.86 0.47 -15.93
C GLY A 378 -10.30 1.26 -14.70
N VAL A 379 -9.33 1.81 -13.99
CA VAL A 379 -9.55 2.77 -12.89
C VAL A 379 -8.62 3.96 -13.06
N ILE A 380 -9.12 5.17 -12.87
CA ILE A 380 -8.34 6.41 -12.95
C ILE A 380 -8.73 7.34 -11.80
N GLY A 381 -7.73 7.76 -11.02
CA GLY A 381 -7.89 8.81 -10.02
C GLY A 381 -7.39 10.14 -10.56
N ILE A 382 -8.07 11.23 -10.24
CA ILE A 382 -7.66 12.60 -10.56
C ILE A 382 -7.56 13.42 -9.28
N PHE A 383 -6.46 14.13 -9.11
CA PHE A 383 -6.03 14.73 -7.86
C PHE A 383 -5.56 16.16 -8.09
N ASN A 384 -6.03 17.09 -7.25
CA ASN A 384 -5.44 18.42 -7.20
C ASN A 384 -4.34 18.48 -6.13
N CYS A 385 -3.09 18.38 -6.61
CA CYS A 385 -1.90 18.40 -5.78
C CYS A 385 -1.34 19.82 -5.52
N GLN A 386 -1.95 20.87 -6.09
CA GLN A 386 -1.41 22.23 -6.11
C GLN A 386 -1.57 22.95 -4.77
N GLY A 387 -0.58 23.77 -4.40
CA GLY A 387 -0.65 24.69 -3.26
C GLY A 387 -0.48 24.04 -1.88
N ALA A 388 -0.33 22.71 -1.82
CA ALA A 388 -0.17 21.96 -0.57
C ALA A 388 1.17 21.20 -0.49
N GLY A 389 2.17 21.55 -1.31
CA GLY A 389 3.52 21.00 -1.19
C GLY A 389 4.58 21.71 -2.03
N SER A 390 5.83 21.30 -1.86
CA SER A 390 6.98 21.88 -2.57
C SER A 390 8.04 20.83 -2.86
N TRP A 391 8.52 20.76 -4.11
CA TRP A 391 9.60 19.85 -4.47
C TRP A 391 10.88 20.16 -3.68
N PRO A 392 11.56 19.14 -3.13
CA PRO A 392 12.85 19.33 -2.49
C PRO A 392 13.86 19.97 -3.45
N CYS A 393 14.82 20.74 -2.90
CA CYS A 393 15.94 21.30 -3.63
C CYS A 393 15.60 22.30 -4.75
N LEU A 394 14.33 22.69 -4.89
CA LEU A 394 13.95 23.90 -5.62
C LEU A 394 13.97 25.07 -4.63
N ASP A 395 14.81 26.08 -4.90
CA ASP A 395 14.71 27.36 -4.19
C ASP A 395 13.27 27.85 -4.30
N ARG A 396 12.69 28.33 -3.19
CA ARG A 396 11.34 28.91 -3.18
C ARG A 396 11.31 30.13 -4.09
N ILE A 397 11.09 29.93 -5.38
CA ILE A 397 10.68 30.98 -6.29
C ILE A 397 9.22 31.26 -5.93
N ASN A 398 9.00 32.12 -4.93
CA ASN A 398 7.72 32.73 -4.56
C ASN A 398 6.75 31.97 -3.62
N ALA A 399 7.22 31.17 -2.66
CA ALA A 399 6.32 30.78 -1.55
C ALA A 399 6.26 31.90 -0.51
N VAL A 400 5.23 32.74 -0.59
CA VAL A 400 4.83 33.63 0.50
C VAL A 400 4.44 32.74 1.68
N GLU A 401 5.18 32.82 2.78
CA GLU A 401 4.81 32.14 4.01
C GLU A 401 3.46 32.67 4.50
N GLY A 402 2.44 31.83 4.49
CA GLY A 402 1.14 32.12 5.10
C GLY A 402 -0.06 32.24 4.17
N GLU A 403 0.10 32.13 2.85
CA GLU A 403 -1.04 32.01 1.93
C GLU A 403 -1.15 30.58 1.40
N THR A 404 -1.99 29.75 2.02
CA THR A 404 -2.56 28.59 1.34
C THR A 404 -3.49 29.12 0.26
N SER A 405 -2.97 29.40 -0.92
CA SER A 405 -3.80 29.60 -2.11
C SER A 405 -4.51 28.27 -2.38
N SER A 406 -5.82 28.24 -2.09
CA SER A 406 -6.68 27.14 -2.53
C SER A 406 -6.82 27.27 -4.04
N TYR A 407 -6.14 26.39 -4.78
CA TYR A 407 -6.25 26.35 -6.23
C TYR A 407 -7.51 25.56 -6.57
N GLU A 408 -8.47 26.21 -7.20
CA GLU A 408 -9.58 25.53 -7.84
C GLU A 408 -9.24 25.34 -9.32
N LEU A 409 -9.00 24.09 -9.71
CA LEU A 409 -8.58 23.73 -11.06
C LEU A 409 -9.65 22.91 -11.75
N SER A 410 -9.83 23.17 -13.04
CA SER A 410 -10.67 22.34 -13.90
C SER A 410 -9.80 21.48 -14.80
N GLY A 411 -10.17 20.22 -14.94
CA GLY A 411 -9.51 19.27 -15.83
C GLY A 411 -10.50 18.29 -16.44
N GLN A 412 -9.94 17.32 -17.13
CA GLN A 412 -10.71 16.34 -17.89
C GLN A 412 -10.08 14.96 -17.75
N ILE A 413 -10.95 13.95 -17.71
CA ILE A 413 -10.56 12.56 -17.86
C ILE A 413 -11.13 12.01 -19.17
N SER A 414 -10.45 11.05 -19.77
CA SER A 414 -10.90 10.34 -20.96
C SER A 414 -10.65 8.83 -20.80
N PRO A 415 -11.46 7.93 -21.40
CA PRO A 415 -11.09 6.52 -21.48
C PRO A 415 -9.69 6.30 -22.07
N SER A 416 -9.25 7.19 -22.97
CA SER A 416 -7.90 7.16 -23.57
C SER A 416 -6.75 7.50 -22.62
N ASP A 417 -7.04 8.00 -21.41
CA ASP A 417 -6.02 8.24 -20.38
C ASP A 417 -5.53 6.94 -19.70
N ILE A 418 -6.26 5.83 -19.86
CA ILE A 418 -5.93 4.53 -19.26
C ILE A 418 -5.19 3.68 -20.29
N GLU A 419 -3.89 3.52 -20.11
CA GLU A 419 -3.09 2.68 -20.99
C GLU A 419 -3.51 1.21 -20.91
N TYR A 420 -3.38 0.50 -22.02
CA TYR A 420 -3.64 -0.94 -22.16
C TYR A 420 -5.10 -1.38 -21.92
N LEU A 421 -6.04 -0.44 -21.74
CA LEU A 421 -7.45 -0.76 -21.47
C LEU A 421 -8.07 -1.62 -22.59
N GLU A 422 -7.79 -1.29 -23.85
CA GLU A 422 -8.33 -2.03 -24.99
C GLU A 422 -7.67 -3.40 -25.15
N GLU A 423 -6.34 -3.42 -25.05
CA GLU A 423 -5.52 -4.61 -25.27
C GLU A 423 -5.75 -5.68 -24.20
N GLU A 424 -5.94 -5.27 -22.94
CA GLU A 424 -5.99 -6.18 -21.81
C GLU A 424 -7.38 -6.42 -21.21
N VAL A 425 -8.29 -5.45 -21.30
CA VAL A 425 -9.60 -5.54 -20.65
C VAL A 425 -10.72 -5.76 -21.66
N SER A 426 -10.71 -5.03 -22.78
CA SER A 426 -11.77 -5.15 -23.78
C SER A 426 -11.78 -6.53 -24.45
N GLY A 427 -10.60 -7.14 -24.61
CA GLY A 427 -10.41 -8.47 -25.17
C GLY A 427 -10.40 -8.47 -26.71
N LYS A 428 -9.81 -9.51 -27.31
CA LYS A 428 -9.49 -9.56 -28.75
C LYS A 428 -10.68 -9.41 -29.71
N SER A 429 -11.90 -9.68 -29.24
CA SER A 429 -13.12 -9.60 -30.04
C SER A 429 -13.82 -8.24 -29.97
N TRP A 430 -13.36 -7.33 -29.12
CA TRP A 430 -13.92 -5.98 -29.03
C TRP A 430 -13.25 -5.07 -30.06
N THR A 431 -14.03 -4.57 -31.02
CA THR A 431 -13.53 -3.83 -32.19
C THR A 431 -13.62 -2.31 -32.03
N GLY A 432 -13.52 -1.82 -30.78
CA GLY A 432 -13.78 -0.42 -30.44
C GLY A 432 -15.26 -0.12 -30.19
N GLY A 433 -15.51 0.99 -29.51
CA GLY A 433 -16.86 1.43 -29.14
C GLY A 433 -16.83 2.37 -27.94
N ASP A 434 -17.95 2.44 -27.26
CA ASP A 434 -18.13 3.32 -26.10
C ASP A 434 -17.73 2.62 -24.80
N TYR A 435 -17.50 3.45 -23.79
CA TYR A 435 -17.14 3.08 -22.43
C TYR A 435 -18.19 3.58 -21.47
N ALA A 436 -18.50 2.77 -20.48
CA ALA A 436 -19.25 3.15 -19.31
C ALA A 436 -18.27 3.76 -18.30
N VAL A 437 -18.44 5.04 -17.98
CA VAL A 437 -17.57 5.82 -17.09
C VAL A 437 -18.37 6.21 -15.85
N PHE A 438 -17.99 5.66 -14.71
CA PHE A 438 -18.64 5.92 -13.42
C PHE A 438 -17.74 6.81 -12.56
N SER A 439 -18.25 7.96 -12.10
CA SER A 439 -17.61 8.82 -11.09
C SER A 439 -18.04 8.37 -9.70
N PHE A 440 -17.07 8.13 -8.82
CA PHE A 440 -17.34 7.78 -7.44
C PHE A 440 -17.95 8.95 -6.67
N SER A 441 -17.37 10.15 -6.79
CA SER A 441 -17.80 11.32 -6.03
C SER A 441 -19.22 11.79 -6.38
N SER A 442 -19.62 11.76 -7.66
CA SER A 442 -20.98 12.14 -8.06
C SER A 442 -21.97 10.98 -8.02
N GLY A 443 -21.49 9.73 -8.04
CA GLY A 443 -22.31 8.53 -8.19
C GLY A 443 -23.00 8.43 -9.56
N SER A 444 -22.54 9.18 -10.57
CA SER A 444 -23.14 9.20 -11.91
C SER A 444 -22.44 8.28 -12.90
N LEU A 445 -23.22 7.69 -13.81
CA LEU A 445 -22.73 6.94 -14.95
C LEU A 445 -22.85 7.76 -16.24
N SER A 446 -21.83 7.69 -17.09
CA SER A 446 -21.84 8.32 -18.42
C SER A 446 -21.32 7.36 -19.48
N GLN A 447 -21.84 7.47 -20.69
CA GLN A 447 -21.34 6.75 -21.85
C GLN A 447 -20.44 7.68 -22.66
N LEU A 448 -19.16 7.31 -22.82
CA LEU A 448 -18.16 8.10 -23.53
C LEU A 448 -17.50 7.26 -24.62
N SER A 449 -17.28 7.83 -25.80
CA SER A 449 -16.36 7.22 -26.77
C SER A 449 -14.91 7.35 -26.27
N LYS A 450 -13.97 6.66 -26.93
CA LYS A 450 -12.56 6.57 -26.50
C LYS A 450 -11.90 7.92 -26.19
N HIS A 451 -12.21 8.96 -26.97
CA HIS A 451 -11.59 10.27 -26.88
C HIS A 451 -12.54 11.35 -26.35
N ASP A 452 -13.76 10.98 -25.98
CA ASP A 452 -14.62 11.90 -25.25
C ASP A 452 -14.06 12.12 -23.84
N THR A 453 -14.49 13.22 -23.24
CA THR A 453 -13.95 13.70 -21.97
C THR A 453 -15.05 13.94 -20.96
N PHE A 454 -14.78 13.62 -19.69
CA PHE A 454 -15.58 14.03 -18.55
C PHE A 454 -14.89 15.19 -17.84
N ALA A 455 -15.58 16.32 -17.71
CA ALA A 455 -15.03 17.51 -17.05
C ALA A 455 -15.19 17.41 -15.53
N ILE A 456 -14.20 17.90 -14.80
CA ILE A 456 -14.20 17.96 -13.33
C ILE A 456 -13.50 19.22 -12.85
N THR A 457 -13.95 19.74 -11.72
CA THR A 457 -13.33 20.86 -11.01
C THR A 457 -13.01 20.42 -9.59
N LEU A 458 -11.78 20.64 -9.15
CA LEU A 458 -11.25 20.20 -7.86
C LEU A 458 -10.52 21.35 -7.18
N LYS A 459 -10.75 21.52 -5.87
CA LYS A 459 -9.91 22.36 -5.02
C LYS A 459 -8.68 21.61 -4.55
N THR A 460 -7.69 22.33 -4.04
CA THR A 460 -6.51 21.73 -3.40
C THR A 460 -6.92 20.61 -2.42
N LEU A 461 -6.25 19.45 -2.50
CA LEU A 461 -6.53 18.24 -1.72
C LEU A 461 -7.88 17.54 -2.00
N GLU A 462 -8.65 17.99 -3.01
CA GLU A 462 -9.79 17.23 -3.52
C GLU A 462 -9.34 16.26 -4.63
N CYS A 463 -10.09 15.17 -4.75
CA CYS A 463 -9.89 14.15 -5.77
C CYS A 463 -11.22 13.46 -6.14
N ASP A 464 -11.21 12.75 -7.26
CA ASP A 464 -12.25 11.78 -7.63
C ASP A 464 -11.59 10.54 -8.24
N VAL A 465 -12.31 9.43 -8.27
CA VAL A 465 -11.90 8.19 -8.90
C VAL A 465 -13.01 7.66 -9.79
N PHE A 466 -12.60 7.22 -10.97
CA PHE A 466 -13.48 6.77 -12.01
C PHE A 466 -13.21 5.32 -12.35
N THR A 467 -14.29 4.57 -12.54
CA THR A 467 -14.23 3.24 -13.14
C THR A 467 -14.65 3.34 -14.60
N VAL A 468 -13.79 2.85 -15.50
CA VAL A 468 -13.97 2.94 -16.96
C VAL A 468 -14.09 1.53 -17.51
N SER A 469 -15.28 1.13 -17.93
CA SER A 469 -15.58 -0.24 -18.35
C SER A 469 -16.01 -0.28 -19.81
N PRO A 470 -15.35 -1.06 -20.68
CA PRO A 470 -15.71 -1.12 -22.10
C PRO A 470 -17.10 -1.72 -22.29
N ILE A 471 -17.95 -1.05 -23.07
CA ILE A 471 -19.30 -1.54 -23.38
C ILE A 471 -19.18 -2.63 -24.45
N LYS A 472 -19.47 -3.87 -24.05
CA LYS A 472 -19.38 -5.05 -24.91
C LYS A 472 -20.77 -5.49 -25.34
N THR A 473 -20.87 -5.99 -26.57
CA THR A 473 -22.10 -6.60 -27.07
C THR A 473 -22.08 -8.09 -26.80
N TYR A 474 -23.04 -8.57 -26.02
CA TYR A 474 -23.26 -9.98 -25.69
C TYR A 474 -24.43 -10.52 -26.53
N LYS A 475 -24.26 -11.73 -27.08
CA LYS A 475 -25.27 -12.43 -27.92
C LYS A 475 -25.88 -11.57 -29.03
N GLN A 476 -25.07 -10.70 -29.64
CA GLN A 476 -25.41 -9.85 -30.79
C GLN A 476 -26.45 -8.74 -30.54
N SER A 477 -26.96 -8.56 -29.31
CA SER A 477 -27.99 -7.54 -29.04
C SER A 477 -27.86 -6.80 -27.71
N VAL A 478 -27.27 -7.40 -26.67
CA VAL A 478 -27.22 -6.77 -25.34
C VAL A 478 -25.89 -6.05 -25.14
N LYS A 479 -25.90 -4.72 -25.07
CA LYS A 479 -24.72 -3.93 -24.69
C LYS A 479 -24.63 -3.83 -23.17
N PHE A 480 -23.51 -4.23 -22.61
CA PHE A 480 -23.31 -4.30 -21.16
C PHE A 480 -21.86 -3.97 -20.77
N ALA A 481 -21.69 -3.30 -19.63
CA ALA A 481 -20.38 -3.08 -19.00
C ALA A 481 -20.51 -3.13 -17.47
N PRO A 482 -19.78 -4.02 -16.78
CA PRO A 482 -19.80 -4.04 -15.32
C PRO A 482 -19.01 -2.86 -14.76
N ILE A 483 -19.59 -2.17 -13.76
CA ILE A 483 -18.85 -1.17 -12.96
C ILE A 483 -18.32 -1.83 -11.68
N GLY A 484 -19.09 -2.72 -11.05
CA GLY A 484 -18.68 -3.43 -9.83
C GLY A 484 -19.31 -2.83 -8.58
N LEU A 485 -18.61 -2.89 -7.44
CA LEU A 485 -19.15 -2.39 -6.16
C LEU A 485 -19.00 -0.86 -6.07
N ILE A 486 -20.05 -0.12 -6.43
CA ILE A 486 -20.01 1.34 -6.61
C ILE A 486 -19.83 2.14 -5.32
N ASN A 487 -19.93 1.47 -4.17
CA ASN A 487 -19.59 2.02 -2.85
C ASN A 487 -18.09 1.92 -2.51
N MET A 488 -17.27 1.34 -3.40
CA MET A 488 -15.81 1.21 -3.24
C MET A 488 -15.08 2.13 -4.22
N TYR A 489 -13.97 2.74 -3.80
CA TYR A 489 -13.16 3.61 -4.67
C TYR A 489 -12.69 2.88 -5.94
N ASN A 490 -12.21 1.64 -5.79
CA ASN A 490 -11.88 0.79 -6.93
C ASN A 490 -13.00 -0.21 -7.21
N SER A 491 -14.16 0.29 -7.64
CA SER A 491 -15.38 -0.52 -7.82
C SER A 491 -15.18 -1.72 -8.76
N GLY A 492 -14.48 -1.52 -9.88
CA GLY A 492 -14.19 -2.55 -10.88
C GLY A 492 -13.31 -3.68 -10.38
N GLY A 493 -12.56 -3.47 -9.30
CA GLY A 493 -11.72 -4.50 -8.66
C GLY A 493 -12.54 -5.64 -8.02
N ALA A 494 -13.85 -5.45 -7.82
CA ALA A 494 -14.74 -6.47 -7.29
C ALA A 494 -15.17 -7.51 -8.34
N VAL A 495 -15.04 -7.22 -9.64
CA VAL A 495 -15.57 -8.05 -10.73
C VAL A 495 -14.53 -9.10 -11.12
N GLU A 496 -14.88 -10.38 -10.99
CA GLU A 496 -14.00 -11.51 -11.28
C GLU A 496 -14.29 -12.14 -12.65
N ALA A 497 -15.55 -12.21 -13.07
CA ALA A 497 -15.94 -12.78 -14.36
C ALA A 497 -17.23 -12.16 -14.88
N VAL A 498 -17.35 -12.08 -16.21
CA VAL A 498 -18.58 -11.81 -16.93
C VAL A 498 -18.74 -12.88 -18.00
N GLU A 499 -19.83 -13.63 -17.93
CA GLU A 499 -20.09 -14.80 -18.75
C GLU A 499 -21.49 -14.71 -19.37
N VAL A 500 -21.64 -15.25 -20.57
CA VAL A 500 -22.95 -15.42 -21.18
C VAL A 500 -23.54 -16.74 -20.73
N VAL A 501 -24.82 -16.74 -20.35
CA VAL A 501 -25.54 -17.96 -19.95
C VAL A 501 -26.86 -18.11 -20.70
N ASP A 502 -27.31 -19.36 -20.81
CA ASP A 502 -28.66 -19.72 -21.20
C ASP A 502 -29.47 -19.99 -19.93
N VAL A 503 -30.61 -19.34 -19.79
CA VAL A 503 -31.52 -19.47 -18.65
C VAL A 503 -32.78 -20.17 -19.16
N GLU A 504 -32.96 -21.43 -18.77
CA GLU A 504 -34.14 -22.21 -19.11
C GLU A 504 -35.38 -21.65 -18.36
N GLY A 505 -36.33 -21.11 -19.12
CA GLY A 505 -37.62 -20.66 -18.62
C GLY A 505 -38.79 -21.47 -19.22
N SER A 506 -39.94 -21.39 -18.57
CA SER A 506 -41.19 -22.07 -18.99
C SER A 506 -41.75 -21.60 -20.36
N ALA A 507 -41.20 -20.53 -20.93
CA ALA A 507 -41.57 -19.97 -22.24
C ALA A 507 -40.45 -20.04 -23.30
N GLY A 508 -39.35 -20.78 -23.02
CA GLY A 508 -38.19 -20.93 -23.92
C GLY A 508 -36.85 -20.59 -23.25
N SER A 509 -35.75 -20.82 -23.97
CA SER A 509 -34.39 -20.43 -23.54
C SER A 509 -34.24 -18.91 -23.59
N SER A 510 -34.18 -18.25 -22.44
CA SER A 510 -33.86 -16.82 -22.33
C SER A 510 -32.36 -16.62 -22.14
N SER A 511 -31.79 -15.59 -22.74
CA SER A 511 -30.36 -15.30 -22.59
C SER A 511 -30.10 -14.45 -21.36
N GLY A 512 -29.06 -14.79 -20.60
CA GLY A 512 -28.62 -14.01 -19.46
C GLY A 512 -27.15 -13.64 -19.49
N ILE A 513 -26.80 -12.61 -18.71
CA ILE A 513 -25.43 -12.26 -18.36
C ILE A 513 -25.20 -12.67 -16.92
N LYS A 514 -24.17 -13.48 -16.70
CA LYS A 514 -23.73 -13.92 -15.38
C LYS A 514 -22.47 -13.15 -15.00
N ILE A 515 -22.47 -12.53 -13.82
CA ILE A 515 -21.35 -11.78 -13.26
C ILE A 515 -20.95 -12.46 -11.96
N LYS A 516 -19.66 -12.74 -11.81
CA LYS A 516 -19.08 -13.22 -10.54
C LYS A 516 -18.20 -12.13 -9.96
N GLY A 517 -18.27 -11.95 -8.66
CA GLY A 517 -17.44 -11.00 -7.95
C GLY A 517 -17.26 -11.31 -6.49
N LYS A 518 -16.47 -10.46 -5.82
CA LYS A 518 -16.12 -10.56 -4.41
C LYS A 518 -16.53 -9.33 -3.62
N GLY A 519 -16.64 -9.49 -2.31
CA GLY A 519 -17.04 -8.45 -1.37
C GLY A 519 -18.48 -8.63 -0.91
N ALA A 520 -18.65 -8.79 0.41
CA ALA A 520 -19.96 -8.82 1.04
C ALA A 520 -20.49 -7.41 1.27
N SER A 521 -21.82 -7.26 1.21
CA SER A 521 -22.54 -6.02 1.53
C SER A 521 -22.11 -4.80 0.70
N GLY A 522 -22.93 -4.44 -0.29
CA GLY A 522 -22.66 -3.28 -1.15
C GLY A 522 -23.70 -3.11 -2.23
N CYS A 523 -23.44 -2.20 -3.16
CA CYS A 523 -24.27 -1.99 -4.34
C CYS A 523 -23.46 -2.33 -5.59
N PHE A 524 -23.94 -3.29 -6.38
CA PHE A 524 -23.37 -3.57 -7.68
C PHE A 524 -23.98 -2.65 -8.73
N GLY A 525 -23.13 -1.99 -9.51
CA GLY A 525 -23.51 -1.15 -10.65
C GLY A 525 -23.04 -1.72 -11.98
N ALA A 526 -23.82 -1.47 -13.04
CA ALA A 526 -23.44 -1.76 -14.42
C ALA A 526 -24.16 -0.85 -15.42
N PHE A 527 -23.56 -0.64 -16.58
CA PHE A 527 -24.27 -0.17 -17.77
C PHE A 527 -25.01 -1.36 -18.41
N SER A 528 -26.28 -1.19 -18.73
CA SER A 528 -27.09 -2.19 -19.45
C SER A 528 -28.05 -1.51 -20.40
N ASP A 529 -27.83 -1.61 -21.71
CA ASP A 529 -28.62 -0.90 -22.72
C ASP A 529 -30.13 -1.27 -22.68
N PRO A 530 -30.52 -2.56 -22.78
CA PRO A 530 -31.86 -2.96 -22.40
C PRO A 530 -32.00 -3.06 -20.87
N LYS A 531 -33.18 -2.69 -20.35
CA LYS A 531 -33.56 -2.99 -18.96
C LYS A 531 -33.65 -4.51 -18.76
N PRO A 532 -32.95 -5.12 -17.79
CA PRO A 532 -33.13 -6.53 -17.45
C PRO A 532 -34.59 -6.83 -17.08
N LYS A 533 -35.08 -8.03 -17.39
CA LYS A 533 -36.41 -8.51 -16.96
C LYS A 533 -36.37 -9.11 -15.56
N LEU A 534 -35.25 -9.72 -15.20
CA LEU A 534 -35.04 -10.44 -13.94
C LEU A 534 -33.60 -10.28 -13.49
N CYS A 535 -33.40 -10.05 -12.20
CA CYS A 535 -32.10 -10.10 -11.54
C CYS A 535 -32.12 -11.18 -10.45
N LEU A 536 -31.16 -12.11 -10.52
CA LEU A 536 -30.91 -13.09 -9.46
C LEU A 536 -29.55 -12.77 -8.83
N VAL A 537 -29.49 -12.70 -7.51
CA VAL A 537 -28.23 -12.65 -6.74
C VAL A 537 -28.14 -13.93 -5.93
N ASN A 538 -27.09 -14.72 -6.15
CA ASN A 538 -26.90 -16.04 -5.56
C ASN A 538 -28.15 -16.94 -5.71
N PHE A 539 -28.67 -17.01 -6.94
CA PHE A 539 -29.88 -17.76 -7.32
C PHE A 539 -31.20 -17.27 -6.69
N THR A 540 -31.18 -16.17 -5.95
CA THR A 540 -32.38 -15.57 -5.33
C THR A 540 -32.77 -14.32 -6.09
N GLN A 541 -34.05 -14.19 -6.45
CA GLN A 541 -34.55 -12.99 -7.13
C GLN A 541 -34.42 -11.77 -6.23
N GLN A 542 -33.90 -10.67 -6.78
CA GLN A 542 -33.75 -9.39 -6.11
C GLN A 542 -34.41 -8.27 -6.92
N ASP A 543 -34.93 -7.28 -6.20
CA ASP A 543 -35.34 -6.02 -6.80
C ASP A 543 -34.10 -5.21 -7.19
N PHE A 544 -34.20 -4.44 -8.26
CA PHE A 544 -33.11 -3.63 -8.79
C PHE A 544 -33.61 -2.27 -9.25
N GLU A 545 -32.70 -1.29 -9.24
CA GLU A 545 -32.91 0.04 -9.78
C GLU A 545 -32.38 0.10 -11.21
N TYR A 546 -33.09 0.81 -12.08
CA TYR A 546 -32.67 1.03 -13.46
C TYR A 546 -33.09 2.42 -13.92
N ASN A 547 -32.13 3.23 -14.34
CA ASN A 547 -32.38 4.52 -14.95
C ASN A 547 -32.30 4.39 -16.48
N THR A 548 -33.36 4.82 -17.16
CA THR A 548 -33.48 4.73 -18.62
C THR A 548 -32.68 5.77 -19.37
N GLU A 549 -32.29 6.87 -18.72
CA GLU A 549 -31.55 7.97 -19.38
C GLU A 549 -30.06 7.68 -19.52
N ASP A 550 -29.46 7.07 -18.49
CA ASP A 550 -28.03 6.73 -18.42
C ASP A 550 -27.77 5.21 -18.53
N HIS A 551 -28.83 4.41 -18.68
CA HIS A 551 -28.79 2.94 -18.71
C HIS A 551 -28.14 2.31 -17.47
N PHE A 552 -28.20 3.00 -16.32
CA PHE A 552 -27.54 2.59 -15.11
C PHE A 552 -28.39 1.58 -14.33
N PHE A 553 -27.91 0.33 -14.31
CA PHE A 553 -28.44 -0.75 -13.49
C PHE A 553 -27.75 -0.80 -12.13
N ARG A 554 -28.52 -0.95 -11.06
CA ARG A 554 -28.02 -1.09 -9.69
C ARG A 554 -28.78 -2.15 -8.91
N VAL A 555 -28.06 -3.01 -8.18
CA VAL A 555 -28.65 -4.03 -7.29
C VAL A 555 -27.84 -4.17 -6.00
N THR A 556 -28.54 -4.35 -4.88
CA THR A 556 -27.91 -4.57 -3.59
C THR A 556 -27.36 -5.99 -3.47
N ILE A 557 -26.13 -6.12 -3.00
CA ILE A 557 -25.51 -7.40 -2.65
C ILE A 557 -25.83 -7.72 -1.18
N PRO A 558 -26.45 -8.89 -0.90
CA PRO A 558 -26.71 -9.35 0.46
C PRO A 558 -25.44 -9.42 1.32
N SER A 559 -25.59 -9.18 2.63
CA SER A 559 -24.47 -9.06 3.58
C SER A 559 -23.83 -10.39 3.97
N ASP A 560 -24.44 -11.53 3.64
CA ASP A 560 -23.99 -12.88 4.01
C ASP A 560 -23.03 -13.52 3.00
N ALA A 561 -22.73 -12.84 1.89
CA ALA A 561 -22.00 -13.41 0.77
C ALA A 561 -20.64 -12.73 0.53
N ASN A 562 -19.53 -13.36 0.94
CA ASN A 562 -18.16 -12.87 0.65
C ASN A 562 -17.82 -12.87 -0.86
N SER A 563 -18.54 -13.69 -1.62
CA SER A 563 -18.55 -13.73 -3.08
C SER A 563 -19.98 -13.77 -3.55
N TRP A 564 -20.25 -13.18 -4.70
CA TRP A 564 -21.60 -13.11 -5.26
C TRP A 564 -21.61 -13.50 -6.73
N GLU A 565 -22.71 -14.12 -7.12
CA GLU A 565 -23.07 -14.39 -8.52
C GLU A 565 -24.36 -13.63 -8.86
N ILE A 566 -24.29 -12.71 -9.81
CA ILE A 566 -25.45 -11.99 -10.34
C ILE A 566 -25.80 -12.60 -11.69
N THR A 567 -27.06 -12.94 -11.91
CA THR A 567 -27.59 -13.33 -13.22
C THR A 567 -28.67 -12.35 -13.65
N LEU A 568 -28.45 -11.64 -14.76
CA LEU A 568 -29.40 -10.75 -15.39
C LEU A 568 -30.04 -11.45 -16.59
N CYS A 569 -31.36 -11.52 -16.65
CA CYS A 569 -32.08 -12.14 -17.77
C CYS A 569 -32.77 -11.07 -18.63
N TYR A 570 -32.71 -11.21 -19.95
CA TYR A 570 -33.20 -10.22 -20.92
C TYR A 570 -34.37 -10.70 -21.76
#